data_AF-A0A942B9T4-F1
#
_entry.id   AF-A0A942B9T4-F1
#
_cell.length_a   1.000
_cell.length_b   1.000
_cell.length_c   1.000
_cell.angle_alpha   90.00
_cell.angle_beta   90.00
_cell.angle_gamma   90.00
#
_symmetry.space_group_name_H-M   'P 1'
#
loop_
_entity.id
_entity.type
_entity.pdbx_description
1 polymer ?
#
loop_
_entity_poly.entity_id
_entity_poly.type
_entity_poly.pdbx_seq_one_letter_code
_entity_poly.pdbx_strand_id
1 'polypeptide(L)' 'MAKIPRGLSGREVVSALEKAGFRFSRQKGSHILLFRADPKARVTVPDHREVRVGTLQQILSDAGMTVAEFLALLS' A
#
# COMPACT_ATOMS: atom_id res chain seq x y z
N MET A 1 6.93 18.51 -2.91
CA MET A 1 6.06 17.36 -3.24
C MET A 1 6.95 16.16 -3.50
N ALA A 2 6.82 15.07 -2.73
CA ALA A 2 7.55 13.83 -2.99
C ALA A 2 6.98 13.14 -4.24
N LYS A 3 7.85 12.68 -5.13
CA LYS A 3 7.43 12.01 -6.37
C LYS A 3 7.07 10.56 -6.05
N ILE A 4 5.95 10.10 -6.58
CA ILE A 4 5.51 8.72 -6.38
C ILE A 4 6.39 7.78 -7.20
N PRO A 5 6.93 6.70 -6.58
CA PRO A 5 7.74 5.73 -7.27
C PRO A 5 6.94 4.98 -8.33
N ARG A 6 7.61 4.56 -9.40
CA ARG A 6 7.05 3.73 -10.47
C ARG A 6 7.66 2.34 -10.39
N GLY A 7 6.98 1.34 -10.96
CA GLY A 7 7.54 -0.02 -11.02
C GLY A 7 7.45 -0.82 -9.72
N LEU A 8 6.74 -0.35 -8.69
CA LEU A 8 6.56 -1.12 -7.46
C LEU A 8 5.58 -2.27 -7.70
N SER A 9 5.95 -3.46 -7.25
CA SER A 9 5.06 -4.61 -7.19
C SER A 9 4.05 -4.48 -6.07
N GLY A 10 2.93 -5.20 -6.19
CA GLY A 10 1.92 -5.27 -5.13
C GLY A 10 2.49 -5.75 -3.80
N ARG A 11 3.46 -6.66 -3.85
CA ARG A 11 4.13 -7.21 -2.66
C ARG A 11 5.03 -6.20 -1.96
N GLU A 12 5.73 -5.36 -2.70
CA GLU A 12 6.50 -4.25 -2.11
C GLU A 12 5.58 -3.26 -1.40
N VAL A 13 4.44 -2.91 -2.03
CA VAL A 13 3.43 -2.04 -1.42
C VAL A 13 2.84 -2.67 -0.15
N VAL A 14 2.50 -3.97 -0.19
CA VAL A 14 2.03 -4.72 0.98
C VAL A 14 3.05 -4.68 2.11
N SER A 15 4.32 -4.96 1.82
CA SER A 15 5.38 -4.98 2.83
C SER A 15 5.56 -3.60 3.50
N ALA A 16 5.57 -2.53 2.72
CA ALA A 16 5.63 -1.18 3.27
C ALA A 16 4.41 -0.84 4.15
N LEU A 17 3.20 -1.23 3.72
CA LEU A 17 1.99 -1.04 4.53
C LEU A 17 2.03 -1.86 5.82
N GLU A 18 2.56 -3.09 5.81
CA GLU A 18 2.71 -3.90 7.01
C GLU A 18 3.66 -3.25 8.04
N LYS A 19 4.75 -2.64 7.56
CA LYS A 19 5.64 -1.81 8.39
C LYS A 19 4.91 -0.58 8.98
N ALA A 20 3.93 -0.03 8.27
CA ALA A 20 3.06 1.04 8.75
C ALA A 20 1.93 0.59 9.71
N GLY A 21 1.98 -0.66 10.17
CA GLY A 21 1.00 -1.22 11.12
C GLY A 21 -0.23 -1.83 10.46
N PHE A 22 -0.29 -1.92 9.13
CA PHE A 22 -1.31 -2.74 8.48
C PHE A 22 -1.05 -4.23 8.73
N ARG A 23 -2.12 -5.01 8.64
CA ARG A 23 -2.11 -6.45 8.77
C ARG A 23 -2.92 -7.05 7.64
N PHE A 24 -2.45 -8.18 7.12
CA PHE A 24 -3.21 -8.97 6.17
C PHE A 24 -4.56 -9.37 6.78
N SER A 25 -5.63 -9.22 6.00
CA SER A 25 -6.97 -9.68 6.38
C SER A 25 -7.41 -10.86 5.53
N ARG A 26 -7.38 -10.72 4.20
CA ARG A 26 -7.75 -11.79 3.25
C ARG A 26 -7.23 -11.49 1.85
N GLN A 27 -7.23 -12.49 0.99
CA GLN A 27 -6.94 -12.36 -0.43
C GLN A 27 -8.05 -12.99 -1.26
N LYS A 28 -8.51 -12.30 -2.30
CA LYS A 28 -9.45 -12.85 -3.31
C LYS A 28 -8.83 -12.67 -4.69
N GLY A 29 -8.38 -13.78 -5.28
CA GLY A 29 -7.60 -13.74 -6.52
C GLY A 29 -6.33 -12.90 -6.31
N SER A 30 -6.07 -11.96 -7.21
CA SER A 30 -4.93 -11.04 -7.12
C SER A 30 -5.17 -9.79 -6.27
N HIS A 31 -6.22 -9.74 -5.44
CA HIS A 31 -6.47 -8.57 -4.58
C HIS A 31 -6.23 -8.94 -3.11
N ILE A 32 -5.24 -8.29 -2.50
CA ILE A 32 -4.85 -8.45 -1.10
C ILE A 32 -5.52 -7.34 -0.30
N LEU A 33 -6.29 -7.70 0.72
CA LEU A 33 -6.94 -6.75 1.62
C LEU A 33 -6.15 -6.66 2.92
N LEU A 34 -5.75 -5.43 3.26
CA LEU A 34 -5.09 -5.11 4.52
C LEU A 34 -5.96 -4.22 5.40
N PHE A 35 -5.78 -4.34 6.71
CA PHE A 35 -6.44 -3.48 7.69
C PHE A 35 -5.42 -2.94 8.71
N ARG A 36 -5.67 -1.74 9.23
CA ARG A 36 -5.01 -1.17 10.40
C ARG A 36 -6.08 -0.74 11.40
N ALA A 37 -5.85 -1.01 12.69
CA ALA A 37 -6.83 -0.71 13.74
C ALA A 37 -6.83 0.76 14.15
N ASP A 38 -5.67 1.40 14.24
CA ASP A 38 -5.51 2.80 14.64
C ASP A 38 -4.34 3.49 13.87
N PRO A 39 -4.59 4.60 13.16
CA PRO A 39 -5.92 5.06 12.74
C PRO A 39 -6.55 4.00 11.83
N LYS A 40 -7.86 3.79 12.02
CA LYS A 40 -8.61 2.74 11.34
C LYS A 40 -8.57 2.96 9.83
N ALA A 41 -7.98 2.02 9.10
CA ALA A 41 -7.87 2.07 7.65
C ALA A 41 -7.99 0.67 7.06
N ARG A 42 -8.52 0.58 5.84
CA ARG A 42 -8.63 -0.67 5.08
C ARG A 42 -8.31 -0.40 3.63
N VAL A 43 -7.33 -1.11 3.09
CA VAL A 43 -6.86 -0.91 1.71
C VAL A 43 -6.84 -2.22 0.95
N THR A 44 -7.01 -2.13 -0.36
CA THR A 44 -6.90 -3.27 -1.27
C THR A 44 -5.74 -3.04 -2.22
N VAL A 45 -4.77 -3.95 -2.20
CA VAL A 45 -3.56 -3.89 -3.02
C VAL A 45 -3.64 -4.98 -4.09
N PRO A 46 -3.52 -4.66 -5.38
CA PRO A 46 -3.39 -5.67 -6.42
C PRO A 46 -2.01 -6.33 -6.36
N ASP A 47 -1.99 -7.65 -6.25
CA ASP A 47 -0.82 -8.53 -6.22
C ASP A 47 -0.26 -8.76 -7.64
N HIS A 48 0.13 -7.66 -8.29
CA HIS A 48 0.69 -7.65 -9.65
C HIS A 48 2.17 -7.27 -9.60
N ARG A 49 2.90 -7.54 -10.68
CA ARG A 49 4.32 -7.17 -10.81
C ARG A 49 4.55 -5.66 -10.77
N GLU A 50 3.57 -4.88 -11.22
CA GLU A 50 3.62 -3.43 -11.18
C GLU A 50 2.25 -2.87 -10.82
N VAL A 51 2.22 -1.99 -9.81
CA VAL A 51 1.06 -1.20 -9.43
C VAL A 51 1.13 0.14 -10.15
N ARG A 52 0.06 0.48 -10.88
CA ARG A 52 -0.03 1.77 -11.57
C ARG A 52 0.05 2.92 -10.56
N VAL A 53 0.70 4.02 -10.96
CA VAL A 53 0.87 5.21 -10.11
C VAL A 53 -0.45 5.73 -9.52
N GLY A 54 -1.52 5.79 -10.33
CA GLY A 54 -2.84 6.22 -9.86
C GLY A 54 -3.47 5.25 -8.85
N THR A 55 -3.21 3.95 -8.99
CA THR A 55 -3.65 2.95 -8.02
C THR A 55 -2.87 3.08 -6.71
N LEU A 56 -1.55 3.28 -6.78
CA LEU A 56 -0.73 3.55 -5.60
C LEU A 56 -1.17 4.83 -4.89
N GLN A 57 -1.48 5.91 -5.63
CA GLN A 57 -2.06 7.15 -5.07
C GLN A 57 -3.34 6.88 -4.28
N GLN A 58 -4.26 6.13 -4.87
CA GLN A 58 -5.51 5.80 -4.20
C GLN A 58 -5.28 4.96 -2.93
N ILE A 59 -4.39 3.96 -3.00
CA ILE A 59 -4.03 3.13 -1.84
C ILE A 59 -3.45 3.99 -0.71
N LEU A 60 -2.54 4.92 -1.01
CA LEU A 60 -1.94 5.80 0.01
C LEU A 60 -2.97 6.77 0.60
N SER A 61 -3.86 7.31 -0.24
CA SER A 61 -4.98 8.13 0.20
C SER A 61 -5.90 7.37 1.16
N ASP A 62 -6.32 6.16 0.79
CA ASP A 62 -7.18 5.29 1.61
C ASP A 62 -6.46 4.83 2.89
N ALA A 63 -5.13 4.71 2.85
CA ALA A 63 -4.29 4.40 4.00
C ALA A 63 -4.07 5.61 4.94
N GLY A 64 -4.48 6.81 4.53
CA GLY A 64 -4.19 8.05 5.27
C GLY A 64 -2.69 8.29 5.40
N MET A 65 -1.92 7.98 4.36
CA MET A 65 -0.45 8.02 4.35
C MET A 65 0.06 8.93 3.24
N THR A 66 1.08 9.72 3.55
CA THR A 66 1.77 10.55 2.57
C THR A 66 2.76 9.73 1.76
N VAL A 67 3.11 10.23 0.57
CA VAL A 67 4.14 9.62 -0.28
C VAL A 67 5.49 9.56 0.44
N ALA A 68 5.82 10.57 1.25
CA ALA A 68 7.09 10.62 1.98
C ALA A 68 7.18 9.54 3.06
N GLU A 69 6.11 9.36 3.85
CA GLU A 69 6.02 8.27 4.85
C GLU A 69 6.12 6.90 4.17
N PHE A 70 5.42 6.72 3.05
CA PHE A 70 5.49 5.47 2.30
C PHE A 70 6.90 5.16 1.79
N LEU A 71 7.58 6.16 1.21
CA LEU A 71 8.95 6.01 0.72
C LEU A 71 9.93 5.65 1.83
N ALA A 72 9.74 6.15 3.06
CA ALA A 72 10.58 5.80 4.19
C ALA A 72 10.45 4.33 4.62
N LEU A 73 9.38 3.64 4.19
CA LEU A 73 9.11 2.23 4.51
C LEU A 73 9.54 1.28 3.39
N LEU A 74 9.84 1.80 2.21
CA LEU A 74 10.52 1.08 1.13
C LEU A 74 12.00 0.95 1.49
N SER A 75 12.32 -0.11 2.21
CA SER A 75 13.67 -0.59 2.53
C SER A 75 13.82 -1.99 1.99
#